data_AF-A0A8B7DXU3-F1
#
_entry.id   AF-A0A8B7DXU3-F1
#
_cell.length_a   1.000
_cell.length_b   1.000
_cell.length_c   1.000
_cell.angle_alpha   90.00
_cell.angle_beta   90.00
_cell.angle_gamma   90.00
#
_symmetry.space_group_name_H-M   'P 1'
#
loop_
_entity.id
_entity.type
_entity.pdbx_description
1 polymer ?
#
loop_
_entity_poly.entity_id
_entity_poly.type
_entity_poly.pdbx_seq_one_letter_code
_entity_poly.pdbx_strand_id
1 'polypeptide(L)'
;MSPETITASVNNSEYGEKADIWSFGCTVLEMLTTKLPWSHLEETAAMFYIVSNLTKPDLRENLSSSCVKFVYDCFIREPASRPNALQLKSYDWIKR
;
A
#
# COMPACT_ATOMS: atom_id res chain seq x y z
N MET A 1 -2.48 4.64 6.18
CA MET A 1 -2.75 5.80 5.30
C MET A 1 -1.75 5.83 4.16
N SER A 2 -2.16 6.34 3.00
CA SER A 2 -1.25 6.58 1.87
C SER A 2 -0.34 7.79 2.12
N PRO A 3 0.85 7.90 1.48
CA PRO A 3 1.72 9.06 1.61
C PRO A 3 1.04 10.38 1.26
N GLU A 4 0.22 10.37 0.21
CA GLU A 4 -0.52 11.54 -0.23
C GLU A 4 -1.63 11.92 0.75
N THR A 5 -2.32 10.96 1.40
CA THR A 5 -3.31 11.27 2.44
C THR A 5 -2.67 11.91 3.67
N ILE A 6 -1.48 11.45 4.07
CA ILE A 6 -0.74 12.02 5.21
C ILE A 6 -0.26 13.44 4.89
N THR A 7 0.20 13.67 3.65
CA THR A 7 0.66 15.01 3.23
C THR A 7 -0.53 15.96 3.04
N ALA A 8 -1.63 15.45 2.51
CA ALA A 8 -2.85 16.19 2.23
C ALA A 8 -3.53 16.68 3.51
N SER A 9 -3.54 15.88 4.58
CA SER A 9 -4.08 16.29 5.88
C SER A 9 -3.28 17.45 6.51
N VAL A 10 -1.96 17.51 6.26
CA VAL A 10 -1.11 18.61 6.73
C VAL A 10 -1.30 19.87 5.88
N ASN A 11 -1.41 19.72 4.56
CA ASN A 11 -1.51 20.84 3.63
C ASN A 11 -2.95 21.28 3.33
N ASN A 12 -3.94 20.64 3.94
CA ASN A 12 -5.37 20.83 3.68
C ASN A 12 -5.72 20.75 2.18
N SER A 13 -5.20 19.71 1.51
CA SER A 13 -5.40 19.45 0.08
C SER A 13 -6.20 18.18 -0.15
N GLU A 14 -6.71 17.99 -1.37
CA GLU A 14 -7.47 16.79 -1.73
C GLU A 14 -6.53 15.65 -2.17
N TYR A 15 -6.99 14.41 -2.00
CA TYR A 15 -6.36 13.21 -2.52
C TYR A 15 -7.37 12.41 -3.35
N GLY A 16 -6.89 11.65 -4.34
CA GLY A 16 -7.75 10.91 -5.28
C GLY A 16 -7.98 9.45 -4.90
N GLU A 17 -8.73 8.74 -5.74
CA GLU A 17 -9.13 7.33 -5.57
C GLU A 17 -7.95 6.35 -5.48
N LYS A 18 -6.76 6.79 -5.90
CA LYS A 18 -5.53 6.01 -5.77
C LYS A 18 -5.17 5.78 -4.31
N ALA A 19 -5.52 6.68 -3.40
CA ALA A 19 -5.32 6.48 -1.96
C ALA A 19 -6.06 5.23 -1.44
N ASP A 20 -7.22 4.90 -2.02
CA ASP A 20 -7.97 3.68 -1.68
C ASP A 20 -7.21 2.42 -2.10
N ILE A 21 -6.50 2.45 -3.22
CA ILE A 21 -5.65 1.33 -3.67
C ILE A 21 -4.52 1.04 -2.68
N TRP A 22 -3.92 2.08 -2.11
CA TRP A 22 -2.92 1.92 -1.06
C TRP A 22 -3.52 1.31 0.20
N SER A 23 -4.66 1.86 0.66
CA SER A 23 -5.37 1.35 1.84
C SER A 23 -5.81 -0.09 1.66
N PHE A 24 -6.25 -0.45 0.46
CA PHE A 24 -6.54 -1.84 0.10
C PHE A 24 -5.29 -2.73 0.14
N GLY A 25 -4.15 -2.24 -0.36
CA GLY A 25 -2.86 -2.92 -0.22
C GLY A 25 -2.48 -3.17 1.25
N CYS A 26 -2.73 -2.20 2.13
CA CYS A 26 -2.57 -2.35 3.58
C CYS A 26 -3.45 -3.48 4.14
N THR A 27 -4.74 -3.52 3.79
CA THR A 27 -5.66 -4.58 4.23
C THR A 27 -5.23 -5.96 3.71
N VAL A 28 -4.80 -6.05 2.45
CA VAL A 28 -4.32 -7.32 1.89
C VAL A 28 -3.06 -7.79 2.61
N LEU A 29 -2.10 -6.89 2.83
CA LEU A 29 -0.89 -7.21 3.59
C LEU A 29 -1.21 -7.69 5.00
N GLU A 30 -2.15 -7.03 5.68
CA GLU A 30 -2.60 -7.41 7.02
C GLU A 30 -3.24 -8.79 7.03
N MET A 31 -4.12 -9.09 6.06
CA MET A 31 -4.72 -10.42 5.92
C MET A 31 -3.68 -11.51 5.65
N LEU A 32 -2.65 -11.22 4.85
CA LEU A 32 -1.59 -12.17 4.54
C LEU A 32 -0.71 -12.46 5.75
N THR A 33 -0.32 -11.40 6.48
CA THR A 33 0.71 -11.48 7.53
C THR A 33 0.15 -11.57 8.95
N THR A 34 -1.17 -11.39 9.11
CA THR A 34 -1.87 -11.24 10.40
C THR A 34 -1.35 -10.08 11.27
N LYS A 35 -0.65 -9.12 10.65
CA LYS A 35 0.00 -7.99 11.33
C LYS A 35 -0.30 -6.71 10.58
N LEU A 36 -0.42 -5.62 11.33
CA LEU A 36 -0.54 -4.31 10.73
C LEU A 36 0.67 -4.01 9.83
N PRO A 37 0.47 -3.31 8.70
CA PRO A 37 1.58 -2.76 7.92
C PRO A 37 2.52 -1.94 8.82
N TRP A 38 3.82 -2.22 8.76
CA TRP A 38 4.83 -1.59 9.61
C TRP A 38 4.58 -1.69 11.13
N SER A 39 3.96 -2.78 11.61
CA SER A 39 3.64 -3.00 13.04
C SER A 39 4.83 -2.97 14.02
N HIS A 40 6.06 -2.87 13.52
CA HIS A 40 7.28 -2.74 14.32
C HIS A 40 7.61 -1.27 14.68
N LEU A 41 6.88 -0.31 14.10
CA LEU A 41 6.99 1.11 14.37
C LEU A 41 5.78 1.58 15.21
N GLU A 42 5.99 2.59 16.05
CA GLU A 42 4.88 3.35 16.64
C GLU A 42 4.14 4.13 15.54
N GLU A 43 2.87 4.46 15.76
CA GLU A 43 1.97 5.00 14.74
C GLU A 43 2.52 6.27 14.07
N THR A 44 2.97 7.24 14.86
CA THR A 44 3.55 8.49 14.36
C THR A 44 4.85 8.23 13.60
N ALA A 45 5.71 7.34 14.12
CA ALA A 45 6.93 6.92 13.45
C ALA A 45 6.63 6.21 12.11
N ALA A 46 5.58 5.40 12.03
CA ALA A 46 5.14 4.73 10.81
C ALA A 46 4.65 5.74 9.76
N MET A 47 3.88 6.75 10.16
CA MET A 47 3.46 7.83 9.26
C MET A 47 4.66 8.58 8.69
N PHE A 48 5.61 8.97 9.55
CA PHE A 48 6.83 9.63 9.11
C PHE A 48 7.67 8.74 8.20
N TYR A 49 7.76 7.44 8.51
CA TYR A 49 8.44 6.45 7.68
C TYR A 49 7.81 6.33 6.29
N ILE A 50 6.47 6.26 6.20
CA ILE A 50 5.73 6.18 4.93
C ILE A 50 5.96 7.44 4.07
N VAL A 51 5.97 8.63 4.69
CA VAL A 51 6.23 9.88 3.97
C VAL A 51 7.70 10.02 3.58
N SER A 52 8.63 9.60 4.43
CA SER A 52 10.07 9.87 4.24
C SER A 52 10.80 8.79 3.44
N ASN A 53 10.40 7.52 3.56
CA ASN A 53 11.08 6.40 2.92
C ASN A 53 10.33 5.89 1.68
N LEU A 54 11.12 5.41 0.71
CA LEU A 54 10.64 4.79 -0.54
C LEU A 54 10.32 3.29 -0.38
N THR A 55 10.34 2.78 0.85
CA THR A 55 10.38 1.34 1.09
C THR A 55 8.98 0.72 1.21
N LYS A 56 8.79 -0.32 0.40
CA LYS A 56 7.62 -1.19 0.41
C LYS A 56 7.57 -1.97 1.73
N PRO A 57 6.39 -2.40 2.19
CA PRO A 57 6.29 -3.27 3.35
C PRO A 57 7.05 -4.57 3.12
N ASP A 58 7.56 -5.13 4.21
CA ASP A 58 8.36 -6.34 4.17
C ASP A 58 7.46 -7.59 4.06
N LEU A 59 7.52 -8.28 2.92
CA LEU A 59 6.83 -9.53 2.67
C LEU A 59 7.80 -10.69 2.85
N ARG A 60 8.00 -11.15 4.10
CA ARG A 60 8.90 -12.28 4.42
C ARG A 60 8.28 -13.67 4.28
N GLU A 61 7.06 -13.76 3.79
CA GLU A 61 6.30 -15.01 3.79
C GLU A 61 6.43 -15.77 2.46
N ASN A 62 6.13 -17.08 2.49
CA ASN A 62 6.11 -17.98 1.34
C ASN A 62 4.94 -17.68 0.39
N LEU A 63 4.89 -16.46 -0.14
CA LEU A 63 3.86 -15.98 -1.06
C LEU A 63 4.26 -16.25 -2.51
N SER A 64 3.27 -16.45 -3.38
CA SER A 64 3.55 -16.55 -4.82
C SER A 64 4.10 -15.23 -5.36
N SER A 65 4.93 -15.30 -6.41
CA SER A 65 5.43 -14.10 -7.10
C SER A 65 4.29 -13.20 -7.61
N SER A 66 3.17 -13.78 -8.04
CA SER A 66 1.96 -13.05 -8.45
C SER A 66 1.32 -12.26 -7.30
N CYS A 67 1.29 -12.84 -6.09
CA CYS A 67 0.80 -12.18 -4.88
C CYS A 67 1.71 -11.02 -4.48
N VAL A 68 3.03 -11.29 -4.39
CA VAL A 68 4.03 -10.27 -4.05
C VAL A 68 3.96 -9.09 -5.01
N LYS A 69 3.86 -9.36 -6.32
CA LYS A 69 3.69 -8.31 -7.32
C LYS A 69 2.42 -7.50 -7.11
N PHE A 70 1.28 -8.15 -6.88
CA PHE A 70 0.01 -7.49 -6.62
C PHE A 70 0.11 -6.53 -5.43
N VAL A 71 0.64 -7.02 -4.30
CA VAL A 71 0.77 -6.23 -3.08
C VAL A 71 1.72 -5.05 -3.29
N TYR A 72 2.89 -5.29 -3.90
CA TYR A 72 3.87 -4.22 -4.16
C TYR A 72 3.39 -3.16 -5.13
N ASP A 73 2.58 -3.51 -6.13
CA ASP A 73 2.01 -2.53 -7.04
C ASP A 73 0.98 -1.63 -6.34
N CYS A 74 0.30 -2.10 -5.28
CA CYS A 74 -0.56 -1.25 -4.44
C CYS A 74 0.23 -0.18 -3.69
N PHE A 75 1.51 -0.44 -3.39
CA PHE A 75 2.42 0.46 -2.67
C PHE A 75 3.32 1.30 -3.60
N ILE A 76 2.92 1.49 -4.86
CA ILE A 76 3.58 2.47 -5.74
C ILE A 76 3.32 3.87 -5.18
N ARG A 77 4.41 4.60 -4.93
CA ARG A 77 4.37 5.91 -4.28
C ARG A 77 3.66 6.95 -5.14
N GLU A 78 4.05 7.06 -6.41
CA GLU A 78 3.43 7.98 -7.36
C GLU A 78 1.98 7.53 -7.66
N PRO A 79 0.95 8.24 -7.20
CA PRO A 79 -0.44 7.80 -7.36
C PRO A 79 -0.83 7.58 -8.82
N ALA A 80 -0.29 8.39 -9.75
CA ALA A 80 -0.54 8.25 -11.18
C ALA A 80 0.01 6.93 -11.75
N SER A 81 1.09 6.39 -11.16
CA SER A 81 1.71 5.12 -11.57
C SER A 81 1.10 3.91 -10.86
N ARG A 82 0.33 4.11 -9.79
CA ARG A 82 -0.34 3.05 -9.04
C ARG A 82 -1.50 2.48 -9.89
N PRO A 83 -1.69 1.16 -10.01
CA PRO A 83 -2.81 0.60 -10.77
C PRO A 83 -4.15 1.02 -10.15
N ASN A 84 -5.19 1.13 -10.97
CA ASN A 84 -6.57 1.26 -10.48
C ASN A 84 -7.18 -0.12 -10.15
N ALA A 85 -8.37 -0.11 -9.54
CA ALA A 85 -9.05 -1.34 -9.12
C ALA A 85 -9.34 -2.30 -10.30
N LEU A 86 -9.68 -1.77 -11.48
CA LEU A 86 -9.95 -2.58 -12.67
C LEU A 86 -8.67 -3.27 -13.18
N GLN A 87 -7.54 -2.55 -13.15
CA GLN A 87 -6.23 -3.11 -13.47
C GLN A 87 -5.84 -4.20 -12.47
N LEU A 88 -5.98 -3.95 -11.16
CA LEU A 88 -5.68 -4.95 -10.13
C LEU A 88 -6.54 -6.21 -10.25
N LYS A 89 -7.83 -6.07 -10.57
CA LYS A 89 -8.72 -7.20 -10.86
C LYS A 89 -8.19 -8.09 -11.99
N SER A 90 -7.41 -7.53 -12.90
CA SER A 90 -6.84 -8.26 -14.03
C SER A 90 -5.56 -9.04 -13.70
N TYR A 91 -5.06 -8.98 -12.47
CA TYR A 91 -3.84 -9.69 -12.08
C TYR A 91 -4.11 -11.18 -11.93
N ASP A 92 -3.13 -12.01 -12.30
CA ASP A 92 -3.22 -13.48 -12.20
C ASP A 92 -3.45 -13.98 -10.77
N TRP A 93 -3.07 -13.19 -9.76
CA TRP A 93 -3.35 -13.53 -8.36
C TRP A 93 -4.84 -13.50 -8.02
N ILE A 94 -5.59 -12.58 -8.64
CA ILE A 94 -7.04 -12.39 -8.43
C ILE A 94 -7.86 -13.18 -9.46
N LYS A 95 -7.35 -13.33 -10.68
CA LYS A 95 -7.96 -14.18 -11.72
C LYS A 95 -7.80 -15.66 -11.34
N ARG A 96 -8.74 -16.17 -10.57
CA ARG A 96 -9.00 -17.61 -10.44
C ARG A 96 -10.43 -17.91 -10.85
#